data_AF-A0AAW5EM46-F1
#
_entry.id   AF-A0AAW5EM46-F1
#
_cell.length_a   1.000
_cell.length_b   1.000
_cell.length_c   1.000
_cell.angle_alpha   90.00
_cell.angle_beta   90.00
_cell.angle_gamma   90.00
#
_symmetry.space_group_name_H-M   'P 1'
#
loop_
_entity.id
_entity.type
_entity.pdbx_description
1 polymer ?
#
loop_
_entity_poly.entity_id
_entity_poly.type
_entity_poly.pdbx_seq_one_letter_code
_entity_poly.pdbx_strand_id
1 'polypeptide(L)' 'MKLKFDPNQQYQLDAIQAVVDIFTGQPKDGDSTNRHMDRGRQLSLEATIAKGNSLTLDIAQIVENTHKIQEKNGIEKK' A
#
# COMPACT_ATOMS: atom_id res chain seq x y z
N MET A 1 25.70 24.38 -15.17
CA MET A 1 24.29 23.95 -15.33
C MET A 1 23.60 23.99 -13.97
N LYS A 2 22.33 24.44 -13.90
CA LYS A 2 21.49 24.31 -12.70
C LYS A 2 20.45 23.23 -12.97
N LEU A 3 20.59 22.07 -12.33
CA LEU A 3 19.55 21.05 -12.36
C LEU A 3 18.31 21.61 -11.66
N LYS A 4 17.17 21.62 -12.35
CA LYS A 4 15.87 21.94 -11.78
C LYS A 4 15.07 20.65 -11.71
N PHE A 5 14.49 20.39 -10.54
CA PHE A 5 13.57 19.28 -10.37
C PHE A 5 12.27 19.55 -11.13
N ASP A 6 11.84 18.57 -11.91
CA ASP A 6 10.52 18.54 -12.53
C ASP A 6 9.76 17.32 -11.96
N PRO A 7 8.71 17.54 -11.13
CA PRO A 7 7.94 16.46 -10.51
C PRO A 7 7.02 15.72 -11.47
N ASN A 8 6.77 16.25 -12.67
CA ASN A 8 5.75 15.72 -13.58
C ASN A 8 6.37 14.92 -14.74
N GLN A 9 7.63 14.51 -14.59
CA GLN A 9 8.28 13.68 -15.60
C GLN A 9 7.58 12.32 -15.68
N GLN A 10 7.11 11.95 -16.87
CA GLN A 10 6.25 10.78 -17.07
C GLN A 10 6.87 9.49 -16.53
N TYR A 11 8.17 9.26 -16.75
CA TYR A 11 8.86 8.08 -16.23
C TYR A 11 8.86 8.00 -14.69
N GLN A 12 8.80 9.13 -13.99
CA GLN A 12 8.69 9.16 -12.53
C GLN A 12 7.28 8.76 -12.10
N LEU A 13 6.27 9.33 -12.77
CA LEU A 13 4.87 9.00 -12.52
C LEU A 13 4.58 7.53 -12.81
N ASP A 14 5.14 6.99 -13.90
CA ASP A 14 5.01 5.58 -14.28
C ASP A 14 5.65 4.66 -13.24
N ALA A 15 6.83 5.02 -12.73
CA ALA A 15 7.50 4.25 -11.68
C ALA A 15 6.71 4.29 -10.35
N ILE A 16 6.18 5.46 -9.97
CA ILE A 16 5.32 5.59 -8.78
C ILE A 16 4.08 4.73 -8.96
N GLN A 17 3.40 4.82 -10.10
CA GLN A 17 2.18 4.05 -10.37
C GLN A 17 2.44 2.55 -10.37
N ALA A 18 3.56 2.11 -10.94
CA ALA A 18 3.96 0.70 -10.94
C ALA A 18 4.13 0.14 -9.51
N VAL A 19 4.64 0.94 -8.56
CA VAL A 19 4.76 0.52 -7.16
C VAL A 19 3.40 0.55 -6.45
N VAL A 20 2.59 1.59 -6.69
CA VAL A 20 1.26 1.72 -6.08
C VAL A 20 0.35 0.57 -6.52
N ASP A 21 0.40 0.18 -7.79
CA ASP A 21 -0.43 -0.89 -8.36
C ASP A 21 -0.14 -2.27 -7.71
N ILE A 22 1.05 -2.49 -7.12
CA ILE A 22 1.37 -3.75 -6.41
C ILE A 22 0.40 -3.99 -5.25
N PHE A 23 -0.07 -2.91 -4.62
CA PHE A 23 -0.98 -2.95 -3.47
C PHE A 23 -2.46 -2.87 -3.87
N THR A 24 -2.79 -3.14 -5.13
CA THR A 24 -4.19 -3.24 -5.58
C THR A 24 -4.94 -4.28 -4.75
N GLY A 25 -6.10 -3.88 -4.19
CA GLY A 25 -6.90 -4.70 -3.28
C GLY A 25 -6.64 -4.47 -1.79
N GLN A 26 -5.60 -3.70 -1.43
CA GLN A 26 -5.36 -3.29 -0.06
C GLN A 26 -6.48 -2.32 0.39
N PRO A 27 -7.15 -2.58 1.53
CA PRO A 27 -8.11 -1.64 2.11
C PRO A 27 -7.44 -0.30 2.40
N LYS A 28 -8.04 0.79 1.91
CA LYS A 28 -7.53 2.17 2.11
C LYS A 28 -7.62 2.61 3.56
N ASP A 29 -8.63 2.11 4.25
CA ASP A 29 -8.75 2.16 5.69
C ASP A 29 -8.22 0.83 6.20
N GLY A 30 -7.06 0.84 6.87
CA GLY A 30 -6.58 -0.35 7.56
C GLY A 30 -7.71 -0.81 8.46
N ASP A 31 -8.32 -1.95 8.13
CA ASP A 31 -9.55 -2.45 8.76
C ASP A 31 -9.34 -2.58 10.27
N SER A 32 -9.65 -1.47 10.93
CA SER A 32 -9.73 -1.26 12.36
C SER A 32 -11.20 -1.26 12.76
N THR A 33 -12.08 -1.75 11.89
CA THR A 33 -13.46 -1.98 12.21
C THR A 33 -13.61 -3.45 12.55
N ASN A 34 -13.68 -3.72 13.86
CA ASN A 34 -14.27 -4.92 14.44
C ASN A 34 -13.33 -6.01 15.00
N ARG A 35 -12.17 -5.67 15.57
CA ARG A 35 -11.64 -6.49 16.69
C ARG A 35 -12.39 -6.15 17.96
N HIS A 36 -13.56 -6.78 18.10
CA HIS A 36 -14.26 -7.10 19.34
C HIS A 36 -14.09 -6.10 20.49
N MET A 37 -15.08 -5.21 20.62
CA MET A 37 -15.43 -4.63 21.92
C MET A 37 -15.82 -5.78 22.88
N ASP A 38 -14.85 -6.43 23.51
CA ASP A 38 -15.12 -7.16 24.75
C ASP A 38 -14.86 -6.25 25.95
N ARG A 39 -15.89 -5.44 26.20
CA ARG A 39 -16.50 -5.26 27.52
C ARG A 39 -15.54 -5.23 28.72
N GLY A 40 -14.83 -4.12 28.87
CA GLY A 40 -14.50 -3.63 30.20
C GLY A 40 -13.18 -2.89 30.30
N ARG A 41 -13.25 -1.75 30.97
CA ARG A 41 -12.13 -1.08 31.65
C ARG A 41 -11.23 -0.24 30.73
N GLN A 42 -11.59 1.04 30.65
CA GLN A 42 -10.68 2.10 31.11
C GLN A 42 -9.28 2.13 30.44
N LEU A 43 -9.23 2.06 29.11
CA LEU A 43 -8.02 2.36 28.30
C LEU A 43 -8.30 3.44 27.23
N SER A 44 -9.31 4.27 27.50
CA SER A 44 -10.07 5.09 26.53
C SER A 44 -9.38 6.36 26.02
N LEU A 45 -8.05 6.53 26.10
CA LEU A 45 -7.44 7.72 25.51
C LEU A 45 -6.04 7.51 24.92
N GLU A 46 -5.25 6.57 25.45
CA GLU A 46 -3.89 6.29 24.96
C GLU A 46 -3.86 5.26 23.83
N ALA A 47 -4.87 4.38 23.71
CA ALA A 47 -4.94 3.36 22.65
C ALA A 47 -5.30 3.92 21.27
N THR A 48 -5.71 5.19 21.17
CA THR A 48 -6.26 5.78 19.94
C THR A 48 -5.19 6.21 18.94
N ILE A 49 -3.91 6.31 19.33
CA ILE A 49 -2.88 6.96 18.51
C ILE A 49 -1.89 5.98 17.85
N ALA A 50 -1.79 4.73 18.35
CA ALA A 50 -0.89 3.73 17.77
C ALA A 50 -1.57 2.90 16.66
N LYS A 51 -2.07 3.56 15.60
CA LYS A 51 -2.47 2.85 14.38
C LYS A 51 -1.21 2.40 13.65
N GLY A 52 -0.87 1.12 13.77
CA GLY A 52 0.23 0.51 13.01
C GLY A 52 -0.11 0.36 11.53
N ASN A 53 0.90 0.41 10.67
CA ASN A 53 0.74 0.03 9.25
C ASN A 53 0.33 -1.44 9.17
N SER A 54 -0.74 -1.76 8.44
CA SER A 54 -1.21 -3.12 8.23
C SER A 54 -1.17 -3.46 6.75
N LEU A 55 -0.40 -4.48 6.37
CA LEU A 55 -0.46 -5.10 5.05
C LEU A 55 -1.39 -6.31 5.16
N THR A 56 -2.56 -6.25 4.52
CA THR A 56 -3.58 -7.30 4.61
C THR A 56 -3.59 -8.20 3.38
N LEU A 57 -2.93 -7.79 2.30
CA LEU A 57 -2.73 -8.63 1.13
C LEU A 57 -1.81 -9.80 1.47
N ASP A 58 -2.22 -11.00 1.09
CA ASP A 58 -1.34 -12.15 1.15
C ASP A 58 -0.24 -12.07 0.08
N ILE A 59 0.80 -12.89 0.26
CA ILE A 59 1.95 -12.92 -0.64
C ILE A 59 1.54 -13.34 -2.06
N ALA A 60 0.56 -14.23 -2.21
CA ALA A 60 0.12 -14.69 -3.52
C ALA A 60 -0.52 -13.55 -4.32
N GLN A 61 -1.31 -12.70 -3.67
CA GLN A 61 -1.93 -11.52 -4.26
C GLN A 61 -0.89 -10.46 -4.64
N ILE A 62 0.12 -10.25 -3.79
CA ILE A 62 1.24 -9.34 -4.08
C ILE A 62 2.02 -9.84 -5.30
N VAL A 63 2.31 -11.14 -5.40
CA VAL A 63 2.99 -11.74 -6.55
C VAL A 63 2.14 -11.62 -7.81
N GLU A 64 0.83 -11.90 -7.73
CA GLU A 64 -0.08 -11.76 -8.86
C GLU A 64 -0.13 -10.32 -9.37
N ASN A 65 -0.27 -9.34 -8.47
CA ASN A 65 -0.26 -7.92 -8.82
C ASN A 65 1.06 -7.51 -9.46
N THR A 66 2.18 -7.97 -8.90
CA THR A 66 3.53 -7.74 -9.45
C THR A 66 3.63 -8.28 -10.88
N HIS A 67 3.16 -9.50 -11.13
CA HIS A 67 3.15 -10.12 -12.46
C HIS A 67 2.29 -9.34 -13.46
N LYS A 68 1.13 -8.83 -13.05
CA LYS A 68 0.28 -7.97 -13.89
C LYS A 68 1.00 -6.68 -14.29
N ILE A 69 1.73 -6.06 -13.36
CA ILE A 69 2.47 -4.81 -13.60
C ILE A 69 3.70 -5.08 -14.48
N GLN A 70 4.40 -6.18 -14.25
CA GLN A 70 5.50 -6.61 -15.11
C GLN A 70 5.02 -6.81 -16.56
N GLU A 71 3.91 -7.52 -16.76
CA GLU A 71 3.32 -7.73 -18.08
C GLU A 71 2.92 -6.41 -18.77
N LYS A 72 2.26 -5.51 -18.03
CA LYS A 72 1.91 -4.16 -18.51
C LYS A 72 3.14 -3.36 -18.95
N ASN A 73 4.27 -3.54 -18.28
CA ASN A 73 5.52 -2.83 -18.55
C ASN A 73 6.50 -3.60 -19.44
N GLY A 74 6.11 -4.77 -19.98
CA GLY A 74 6.98 -5.60 -20.83
C GLY A 74 8.19 -6.20 -20.11
N ILE A 75 8.08 -6.43 -18.79
CA ILE A 75 9.11 -7.01 -17.93
C ILE A 75 8.84 -8.51 -17.76
N GLU A 76 9.90 -9.32 -17.82
CA GLU A 76 9.82 -10.76 -17.59
C GLU A 76 9.40 -11.10 -16.15
N LYS A 77 8.46 -12.04 -16.01
CA LYS A 77 8.00 -12.59 -14.73
C LYS A 77 9.01 -13.63 -14.24
N LYS A 78 9.42 -13.59 -12.97
CA LYS A 78 10.39 -14.54 -12.39
C LYS A 78 9.76 -15.40 -11.30
#